data_AF-A0A848M209-F1
#
_entry.id   AF-A0A848M209-F1
#
_cell.length_a   1.000
_cell.length_b   1.000
_cell.length_c   1.000
_cell.angle_alpha   90.00
_cell.angle_beta   90.00
_cell.angle_gamma   90.00
#
_symmetry.space_group_name_H-M   'P 1'
#
loop_
_entity.id
_entity.type
_entity.pdbx_description
1 polymer ?
#
loop_
_entity_poly.entity_id
_entity_poly.type
_entity_poly.pdbx_seq_one_letter_code
_entity_poly.pdbx_strand_id
1 'polypeptide(L)'
;MSEPLPTSPEQEERERRIAELEARAARRRVGVKPVSALFAIAVALVLLGMQWRELAYFVSPRAPLTLGAEGAYRYEALDSNRYAQVHGVPTVRGAYERDGDGALYVLVGLRDSPFVVRRGALPGEEWRSGRPPPQPDQRPFAVRGRLLVEDEAPRYREALALLRSMGEVQPHEGKLWLLIEGEQPGADRGRMLVALALLSFIALNAVLLVKGLRRS
;
A
#
# COMPACT_ATOMS: atom_id res chain seq x y z
N MET A 1 42.75 10.18 62.62
CA MET A 1 42.73 8.92 61.83
C MET A 1 41.70 8.03 62.48
N SER A 2 40.52 7.91 61.89
CA SER A 2 39.45 7.09 62.44
C SER A 2 39.49 5.73 61.75
N GLU A 3 39.74 4.67 62.51
CA GLU A 3 39.68 3.28 62.03
C GLU A 3 38.29 2.96 61.49
N PRO A 4 38.18 2.28 60.32
CA PRO A 4 36.91 1.77 59.86
C PRO A 4 36.47 0.61 60.77
N LEU A 5 35.25 0.73 61.32
CA LEU A 5 34.61 -0.31 62.14
C LEU A 5 34.51 -1.63 61.36
N PRO A 6 34.73 -2.79 62.01
CA PRO A 6 34.61 -4.09 61.37
C PRO A 6 33.16 -4.31 60.92
N THR A 7 32.97 -4.51 59.62
CA THR A 7 31.70 -4.93 59.03
C THR A 7 31.25 -6.23 59.69
N SER A 8 30.00 -6.29 60.15
CA SER A 8 29.48 -7.50 60.77
C SER A 8 29.38 -8.61 59.70
N PRO A 9 29.53 -9.90 60.07
CA PRO A 9 29.43 -11.00 59.11
C PRO A 9 28.08 -11.02 58.37
N GLU A 10 27.01 -10.51 58.99
CA GLU A 10 25.70 -10.33 58.36
C GLU A 10 25.70 -9.25 57.26
N GLN A 11 26.50 -8.19 57.40
CA GLN A 11 26.66 -7.17 56.35
C GLN A 11 27.42 -7.73 55.15
N GLU A 12 28.48 -8.51 55.36
CA GLU A 12 29.23 -9.15 54.28
C GLU A 12 28.39 -10.19 53.52
N GLU A 13 27.56 -10.97 54.22
CA GLU A 13 26.63 -11.90 53.58
C GLU A 13 25.56 -11.17 52.77
N ARG A 14 25.04 -10.06 53.30
CA ARG A 14 24.03 -9.24 52.61
C ARG A 14 24.61 -8.57 51.37
N GLU A 15 25.83 -8.04 51.45
CA GLU A 15 26.56 -7.48 50.32
C GLU A 15 26.89 -8.53 49.26
N ARG A 16 27.32 -9.74 49.66
CA ARG A 16 27.49 -10.86 48.72
C ARG A 16 26.19 -11.22 48.01
N ARG A 17 25.08 -11.26 48.74
CA ARG A 17 23.76 -11.57 48.17
C ARG A 17 23.30 -10.48 47.21
N ILE A 18 23.54 -9.21 47.55
CA ILE A 18 23.25 -8.08 46.66
C ILE A 18 24.13 -8.16 45.42
N ALA A 19 25.44 -8.39 45.55
CA ALA A 19 26.34 -8.53 44.41
C ALA A 19 26.00 -9.73 43.52
N GLU A 20 25.53 -10.83 44.10
CA GLU A 20 25.08 -12.01 43.34
C GLU A 20 23.75 -11.74 42.61
N LEU A 21 22.82 -11.02 43.25
CA LEU A 21 21.55 -10.59 42.64
C LEU A 21 21.79 -9.53 41.56
N GLU A 22 22.71 -8.59 41.77
CA GLU A 22 23.15 -7.62 40.77
C GLU A 22 23.88 -8.29 39.62
N ALA A 23 24.73 -9.29 39.86
CA ALA A 23 25.36 -10.08 38.81
C ALA A 23 24.34 -10.90 37.99
N ARG A 24 23.30 -11.44 38.65
CA ARG A 24 22.19 -12.13 37.98
C ARG A 24 21.27 -11.15 37.23
N ALA A 25 21.05 -9.94 37.73
CA ALA A 25 20.27 -8.89 37.07
C ALA A 25 21.05 -8.22 35.91
N ALA A 26 22.36 -8.07 36.07
CA ALA A 26 23.30 -7.57 35.06
C ALA A 26 23.47 -8.56 33.90
N ARG A 27 23.20 -9.86 34.11
CA ARG A 27 22.86 -10.80 33.03
C ARG A 27 21.47 -10.47 32.50
N ARG A 28 21.38 -9.32 31.83
CA ARG A 28 20.24 -8.83 31.06
C ARG A 28 19.68 -9.97 30.20
N ARG A 29 18.59 -10.61 30.66
CA ARG A 29 17.74 -11.46 29.83
C ARG A 29 16.94 -10.57 28.88
N VAL A 30 17.62 -9.83 28.01
CA VAL A 30 16.96 -9.29 26.80
C VAL A 30 16.90 -10.44 25.81
N GLY A 31 16.06 -11.43 26.12
CA GLY A 31 15.81 -12.58 25.28
C GLY A 31 14.33 -12.57 24.92
N VAL A 32 14.02 -12.11 23.71
CA VAL A 32 12.71 -12.37 23.11
C VAL A 32 12.54 -13.89 23.05
N LYS A 33 11.40 -14.42 23.53
CA LYS A 33 11.15 -15.87 23.44
C LYS A 33 11.25 -16.28 21.95
N PRO A 34 11.97 -17.36 21.59
CA PRO A 34 12.14 -17.75 20.19
C PRO A 34 10.81 -17.81 19.40
N VAL A 35 9.76 -18.31 20.05
CA VAL A 35 8.40 -18.38 19.51
C VAL A 35 7.85 -16.99 19.14
N SER A 36 8.02 -15.99 20.01
CA SER A 36 7.52 -14.63 19.74
C SER A 36 8.30 -13.94 18.62
N ALA A 37 9.61 -14.19 18.52
CA ALA A 37 10.43 -13.68 17.41
C ALA A 37 10.00 -14.31 16.06
N LEU A 38 9.76 -15.62 16.04
CA LEU A 38 9.25 -16.34 14.87
C LEU A 38 7.88 -15.81 14.42
N PHE A 39 6.98 -15.61 15.37
CA PHE A 39 5.65 -15.05 15.10
C PHE A 39 5.75 -13.62 14.54
N ALA A 40 6.59 -12.77 15.13
CA ALA A 40 6.82 -11.40 14.67
C ALA A 40 7.37 -11.36 13.23
N ILE A 41 8.32 -12.23 12.90
CA ILE A 41 8.86 -12.37 11.54
C ILE A 41 7.75 -12.82 10.57
N ALA A 42 6.97 -13.83 10.94
CA ALA A 42 5.89 -14.34 10.10
C ALA A 42 4.86 -13.26 9.78
N VAL A 43 4.41 -12.50 10.79
CA VAL A 43 3.47 -11.38 10.60
C VAL A 43 4.08 -10.31 9.70
N ALA A 44 5.33 -9.92 9.92
CA ALA A 44 5.99 -8.91 9.10
C ALA A 44 6.18 -9.35 7.64
N LEU A 45 6.48 -10.63 7.39
CA LEU A 45 6.55 -11.19 6.04
C LEU A 45 5.18 -11.17 5.34
N VAL A 46 4.11 -11.51 6.06
CA VAL A 46 2.74 -11.42 5.53
C VAL A 46 2.40 -9.98 5.14
N LEU A 47 2.67 -9.02 6.03
CA LEU A 47 2.42 -7.60 5.77
C LEU A 47 3.25 -7.06 4.59
N LEU A 48 4.49 -7.53 4.43
CA LEU A 48 5.34 -7.18 3.30
C LEU A 48 4.82 -7.80 1.99
N GLY A 49 4.40 -9.07 2.04
CA GLY A 49 3.78 -9.76 0.90
C GLY A 49 2.51 -9.07 0.42
N MET A 50 1.67 -8.59 1.35
CA MET A 50 0.48 -7.80 1.01
C MET A 50 0.79 -6.48 0.29
N GLN A 51 1.99 -5.91 0.51
CA GLN A 51 2.43 -4.67 -0.14
C GLN A 51 3.23 -4.91 -1.43
N TRP A 52 3.47 -6.17 -1.81
CA TRP A 52 4.37 -6.50 -2.92
C TRP A 52 3.97 -5.84 -4.25
N ARG A 53 2.68 -5.80 -4.57
CA ARG A 53 2.19 -5.18 -5.83
C ARG A 53 2.42 -3.68 -5.85
N GLU A 54 2.26 -3.01 -4.71
CA GLU A 54 2.53 -1.58 -4.57
C GLU A 54 4.03 -1.28 -4.68
N LEU A 55 4.86 -2.14 -4.09
CA LEU A 55 6.32 -2.05 -4.21
C LEU A 55 6.78 -2.31 -5.65
N ALA A 56 6.19 -3.29 -6.33
CA ALA A 56 6.45 -3.56 -7.73
C ALA A 56 6.08 -2.36 -8.62
N TYR A 57 4.96 -1.68 -8.33
CA TYR A 57 4.61 -0.44 -9.03
C TYR A 57 5.60 0.69 -8.74
N PHE A 58 6.03 0.82 -7.48
CA PHE A 58 6.98 1.84 -7.06
C PHE A 58 8.29 1.79 -7.87
N VAL A 59 8.77 0.58 -8.19
CA VAL A 59 9.99 0.36 -8.99
C VAL A 59 9.73 0.20 -10.50
N SER A 60 8.48 0.31 -10.95
CA SER A 60 8.12 0.11 -12.35
C SER A 60 8.65 1.24 -13.27
N PRO A 61 8.81 0.98 -14.58
CA PRO A 61 9.27 2.00 -15.52
C PRO A 61 8.37 3.25 -15.52
N ARG A 62 8.99 4.44 -15.47
CA ARG A 62 8.31 5.74 -15.56
C ARG A 62 7.90 6.12 -16.99
N ALA A 63 8.40 5.41 -18.00
CA ALA A 63 7.98 5.61 -19.37
C ALA A 63 6.54 5.07 -19.53
N PRO A 64 5.56 5.89 -19.96
CA PRO A 64 4.18 5.46 -20.04
C PRO A 64 3.97 4.46 -21.18
N LEU A 65 3.32 3.35 -20.85
CA LEU A 65 2.72 2.44 -21.82
C LEU A 65 1.62 3.17 -22.59
N THR A 66 1.77 3.33 -23.91
CA THR A 66 0.76 4.03 -24.73
C THR A 66 -0.33 3.05 -25.17
N LEU A 67 -1.54 3.24 -24.64
CA LEU A 67 -2.71 2.39 -24.90
C LEU A 67 -3.49 2.79 -26.15
N GLY A 68 -3.10 3.88 -26.80
CA GLY A 68 -3.73 4.40 -28.01
C GLY A 68 -4.82 5.43 -27.72
N ALA A 69 -5.70 5.60 -28.71
CA ALA A 69 -6.80 6.56 -28.73
C ALA A 69 -8.07 5.91 -29.28
N GLU A 70 -9.19 6.64 -29.24
CA GLU A 70 -10.47 6.20 -29.82
C GLU A 70 -10.29 5.67 -31.25
N GLY A 71 -10.81 4.46 -31.50
CA GLY A 71 -10.68 3.75 -32.79
C GLY A 71 -9.32 3.07 -33.06
N ALA A 72 -8.31 3.29 -32.23
CA ALA A 72 -6.96 2.75 -32.38
C ALA A 72 -6.34 2.35 -31.04
N TYR A 73 -7.13 1.70 -30.18
CA TYR A 73 -6.65 1.18 -28.90
C TYR A 73 -5.76 -0.05 -29.09
N ARG A 74 -4.71 -0.13 -28.29
CA ARG A 74 -3.69 -1.18 -28.33
C ARG A 74 -3.93 -2.19 -27.22
N TYR A 75 -4.88 -3.09 -27.42
CA TYR A 75 -5.24 -4.10 -26.43
C TYR A 75 -4.11 -5.12 -26.20
N GLU A 76 -3.27 -5.35 -27.21
CA GLU A 76 -2.08 -6.20 -27.11
C GLU A 76 -1.02 -5.65 -26.15
N ALA A 77 -1.09 -4.36 -25.82
CA ALA A 77 -0.16 -3.69 -24.93
C ALA A 77 -0.62 -3.72 -23.46
N LEU A 78 -1.81 -4.25 -23.15
CA LEU A 78 -2.39 -4.24 -21.82
C LEU A 78 -1.53 -5.03 -20.82
N ASP A 79 -1.00 -4.32 -19.83
CA ASP A 79 -0.23 -4.90 -18.72
C ASP A 79 -0.63 -4.20 -17.42
N SER A 80 -1.08 -4.98 -16.44
CA SER A 80 -1.60 -4.44 -15.19
C SER A 80 -0.48 -3.93 -14.30
N ASN A 81 -0.83 -3.04 -13.39
CA ASN A 81 0.11 -2.45 -12.43
C ASN A 81 1.26 -1.71 -13.11
N ARG A 82 0.98 -1.00 -14.21
CA ARG A 82 1.94 -0.23 -15.02
C ARG A 82 1.56 1.22 -15.15
N TYR A 83 2.56 2.08 -15.38
CA TYR A 83 2.31 3.45 -15.76
C TYR A 83 1.90 3.50 -17.23
N ALA A 84 0.72 4.05 -17.51
CA ALA A 84 0.14 4.05 -18.83
C ALA A 84 -0.45 5.42 -19.20
N GLN A 85 -0.64 5.61 -20.51
CA GLN A 85 -1.31 6.75 -21.10
C GLN A 85 -2.41 6.27 -22.03
N VAL A 86 -3.61 6.82 -21.87
CA VAL A 86 -4.73 6.61 -22.78
C VAL A 86 -5.30 7.95 -23.21
N HIS A 87 -5.79 7.99 -24.43
CA HIS A 87 -6.55 9.10 -24.99
C HIS A 87 -7.94 8.61 -25.31
N GLY A 88 -8.96 9.43 -25.09
CA GLY A 88 -10.29 9.03 -25.47
C GLY A 88 -11.34 10.10 -25.19
N VAL A 89 -12.54 9.78 -25.65
CA VAL A 89 -13.73 10.58 -25.36
C VAL A 89 -14.47 9.92 -24.21
N PRO A 90 -14.73 10.64 -23.12
CA PRO A 90 -15.48 10.11 -22.00
C PRO A 90 -16.92 9.71 -22.38
N THR A 91 -17.45 8.76 -21.62
CA THR A 91 -18.83 8.28 -21.71
C THR A 91 -19.81 9.29 -21.11
N VAL A 92 -21.11 9.14 -21.40
CA VAL A 92 -22.14 10.11 -21.01
C VAL A 92 -22.38 10.09 -19.51
N ARG A 93 -22.25 8.93 -18.86
CA ARG A 93 -22.39 8.78 -17.42
C ARG A 93 -21.07 8.36 -16.77
N GLY A 94 -20.96 8.72 -15.48
CA GLY A 94 -19.81 8.39 -14.63
C GLY A 94 -20.28 7.90 -13.26
N ALA A 95 -19.40 7.21 -12.55
CA ALA A 95 -19.57 6.89 -11.14
C ALA A 95 -18.77 7.88 -10.28
N TYR A 96 -19.35 8.30 -9.16
CA TYR A 96 -18.78 9.33 -8.30
C TYR A 96 -18.45 8.75 -6.95
N GLU A 97 -17.22 8.96 -6.49
CA GLU A 97 -16.73 8.44 -5.22
C GLU A 97 -16.01 9.53 -4.42
N ARG A 98 -16.13 9.49 -3.10
CA ARG A 98 -15.31 10.30 -2.20
C ARG A 98 -14.28 9.43 -1.53
N ASP A 99 -13.07 9.95 -1.40
CA ASP A 99 -12.03 9.32 -0.58
C ASP A 99 -12.23 9.65 0.91
N GLY A 100 -11.47 9.01 1.78
CA GLY A 100 -11.47 9.24 3.23
C GLY A 100 -11.21 10.71 3.61
N ASP A 101 -10.43 11.43 2.79
CA ASP A 101 -10.12 12.85 2.97
C ASP A 101 -11.20 13.79 2.37
N GLY A 102 -12.31 13.24 1.88
CA GLY A 102 -13.44 13.98 1.32
C GLY A 102 -13.28 14.45 -0.13
N ALA A 103 -12.12 14.21 -0.74
CA ALA A 103 -11.85 14.51 -2.15
C ALA A 103 -12.78 13.71 -3.07
N LEU A 104 -13.41 14.41 -4.02
CA LEU A 104 -14.35 13.82 -4.98
C LEU A 104 -13.61 13.37 -6.24
N TYR A 105 -13.82 12.11 -6.59
CA TYR A 105 -13.30 11.49 -7.80
C TYR A 105 -14.43 11.03 -8.69
N VAL A 106 -14.18 11.06 -9.99
CA VAL A 106 -15.09 10.64 -11.04
C VAL A 106 -14.43 9.47 -11.76
N LEU A 107 -15.13 8.34 -11.80
CA LEU A 107 -14.83 7.21 -12.65
C LEU A 107 -15.65 7.35 -13.92
N VAL A 108 -14.99 7.61 -15.04
CA VAL A 108 -15.62 7.80 -16.34
C VAL A 108 -15.11 6.76 -17.32
N GLY A 109 -16.02 6.12 -18.05
CA GLY A 109 -15.63 5.22 -19.13
C GLY A 109 -15.07 6.00 -20.31
N LEU A 110 -14.30 5.33 -21.16
CA LEU A 110 -13.97 5.85 -22.49
C LEU A 110 -14.83 5.12 -23.53
N ARG A 111 -15.42 5.88 -24.45
CA ARG A 111 -16.34 5.35 -25.48
C ARG A 111 -15.69 4.21 -26.27
N ASP A 112 -16.51 3.21 -26.57
CA ASP A 112 -16.15 2.03 -27.37
C ASP A 112 -14.86 1.34 -26.90
N SER A 113 -14.67 1.27 -25.58
CA SER A 113 -13.45 0.72 -24.99
C SER A 113 -13.69 0.05 -23.63
N PRO A 114 -12.73 -0.76 -23.16
CA PRO A 114 -12.75 -1.35 -21.83
C PRO A 114 -12.19 -0.43 -20.74
N PHE A 115 -11.77 0.79 -21.10
CA PHE A 115 -11.05 1.68 -20.21
C PHE A 115 -12.00 2.52 -19.35
N VAL A 116 -11.68 2.60 -18.07
CA VAL A 116 -12.29 3.51 -17.10
C VAL A 116 -11.19 4.38 -16.54
N VAL A 117 -11.41 5.69 -16.48
CA VAL A 117 -10.47 6.65 -15.90
C VAL A 117 -11.02 7.13 -14.57
N ARG A 118 -10.25 6.95 -13.49
CA ARG A 118 -10.49 7.65 -12.23
C ARG A 118 -9.69 8.94 -12.23
N ARG A 119 -10.39 10.07 -12.24
CA ARG A 119 -9.83 11.43 -12.20
C ARG A 119 -10.46 12.27 -11.11
N GLY A 120 -9.84 13.40 -10.79
CA GLY A 120 -10.48 14.42 -9.96
C GLY A 120 -11.75 14.95 -10.62
N ALA A 121 -12.74 15.36 -9.81
CA ALA A 121 -13.90 16.07 -10.32
C ALA A 121 -13.47 17.42 -10.92
N LEU A 122 -13.93 17.69 -12.14
CA LEU A 122 -13.73 18.96 -12.83
C LEU A 122 -14.79 19.99 -12.39
N PRO A 123 -14.59 21.29 -12.69
CA PRO A 123 -15.60 22.31 -12.43
C PRO A 123 -16.95 21.94 -13.06
N GLY A 124 -18.03 21.95 -12.28
CA GLY A 124 -19.37 21.54 -12.71
C GLY A 124 -19.69 20.05 -12.48
N GLU A 125 -18.73 19.24 -12.04
CA GLU A 125 -18.92 17.84 -11.65
C GLU A 125 -19.08 17.68 -10.13
N GLU A 126 -19.40 18.76 -9.39
CA GLU A 126 -19.57 18.68 -7.95
C GLU A 126 -20.79 17.83 -7.61
N TRP A 127 -20.58 16.76 -6.85
CA TRP A 127 -21.63 15.83 -6.48
C TRP A 127 -21.72 15.62 -4.96
N ARG A 128 -22.95 15.40 -4.50
CA ARG A 128 -23.29 15.06 -3.11
C ARG A 128 -24.26 13.90 -3.12
N SER A 129 -24.11 13.01 -2.14
CA SER A 129 -25.02 11.87 -1.95
C SER A 129 -26.47 12.34 -1.81
N GLY A 130 -27.40 11.59 -2.39
CA GLY A 130 -28.83 11.92 -2.43
C GLY A 130 -29.26 12.84 -3.58
N ARG A 131 -28.33 13.33 -4.41
CA ARG A 131 -28.64 14.00 -5.68
C ARG A 131 -28.24 13.13 -6.86
N PRO A 132 -28.92 13.25 -8.01
CA PRO A 132 -28.46 12.59 -9.23
C PRO A 132 -27.02 13.07 -9.56
N PRO A 133 -26.12 12.17 -9.96
CA PRO A 133 -24.78 12.55 -10.39
C PRO A 133 -24.86 13.49 -11.60
N PRO A 134 -24.05 14.57 -11.64
CA PRO A 134 -23.96 15.40 -12.83
C PRO A 134 -23.36 14.60 -13.99
N GLN A 135 -23.49 15.14 -15.20
CA GLN A 135 -22.84 14.55 -16.35
C GLN A 135 -21.33 14.83 -16.27
N PRO A 136 -20.45 13.83 -16.52
CA PRO A 136 -19.03 14.08 -16.67
C PRO A 136 -18.75 14.97 -17.89
N ASP A 137 -17.71 15.79 -17.80
CA ASP A 137 -17.14 16.56 -18.88
C ASP A 137 -16.85 15.66 -20.08
N GLN A 138 -17.47 15.98 -21.22
CA GLN A 138 -17.42 15.19 -22.45
C GLN A 138 -16.23 15.53 -23.35
N ARG A 139 -15.40 16.52 -22.97
CA ARG A 139 -14.26 16.94 -23.79
C ARG A 139 -13.25 15.78 -23.91
N PRO A 140 -12.73 15.49 -25.11
CA PRO A 140 -11.67 14.51 -25.29
C PRO A 140 -10.47 14.88 -24.42
N PHE A 141 -9.84 13.88 -23.81
CA PHE A 141 -8.68 14.11 -22.96
C PHE A 141 -7.63 13.00 -23.08
N ALA A 142 -6.43 13.36 -22.65
CA ALA A 142 -5.28 12.48 -22.54
C ALA A 142 -4.90 12.38 -21.07
N VAL A 143 -4.88 11.17 -20.53
CA VAL A 143 -4.60 10.95 -19.11
C VAL A 143 -3.45 9.98 -18.94
N ARG A 144 -2.66 10.22 -17.90
CA ARG A 144 -1.57 9.33 -17.49
C ARG A 144 -1.77 8.90 -16.06
N GLY A 145 -1.45 7.65 -15.78
CA GLY A 145 -1.74 7.08 -14.49
C GLY A 145 -1.33 5.63 -14.36
N ARG A 146 -1.73 5.04 -13.24
CA ARG A 146 -1.55 3.61 -13.00
C ARG A 146 -2.68 2.84 -13.64
N LEU A 147 -2.33 1.89 -14.51
CA LEU A 147 -3.26 0.96 -15.12
C LEU A 147 -3.45 -0.25 -14.19
N LEU A 148 -4.69 -0.61 -13.91
CA LEU A 148 -5.09 -1.77 -13.13
C LEU A 148 -6.19 -2.52 -13.87
N VAL A 149 -6.18 -3.83 -13.79
CA VAL A 149 -7.31 -4.66 -14.20
C VAL A 149 -8.36 -4.66 -13.08
N GLU A 150 -9.64 -4.88 -13.38
CA GLU A 150 -10.70 -4.78 -12.38
C GLU A 150 -10.46 -5.60 -11.10
N ASP A 151 -9.93 -6.82 -11.23
CA ASP A 151 -9.63 -7.73 -10.11
C ASP A 151 -8.57 -7.15 -9.15
N GLU A 152 -7.72 -6.29 -9.70
CA GLU A 152 -6.61 -5.66 -9.03
C GLU A 152 -7.00 -4.37 -8.31
N ALA A 153 -8.25 -3.93 -8.48
CA ALA A 153 -8.78 -2.65 -8.05
C ALA A 153 -10.05 -2.83 -7.18
N PRO A 154 -10.00 -3.61 -6.07
CA PRO A 154 -11.20 -4.01 -5.31
C PRO A 154 -11.98 -2.82 -4.74
N ARG A 155 -11.28 -1.71 -4.44
CA ARG A 155 -11.88 -0.45 -3.99
C ARG A 155 -12.95 0.08 -4.96
N TYR A 156 -12.77 -0.14 -6.26
CA TYR A 156 -13.61 0.45 -7.31
C TYR A 156 -14.64 -0.54 -7.85
N ARG A 157 -14.80 -1.72 -7.23
CA ARG A 157 -15.65 -2.80 -7.73
C ARG A 157 -17.10 -2.34 -7.95
N GLU A 158 -17.66 -1.58 -7.02
CA GLU A 158 -19.04 -1.10 -7.10
C GLU A 158 -19.21 -0.07 -8.22
N ALA A 159 -18.30 0.90 -8.34
CA ALA A 159 -18.32 1.88 -9.42
C ALA A 159 -18.14 1.25 -10.81
N LEU A 160 -17.23 0.27 -10.94
CA LEU A 160 -17.03 -0.47 -12.19
C LEU A 160 -18.26 -1.31 -12.56
N ALA A 161 -18.89 -1.97 -11.58
CA ALA A 161 -20.13 -2.71 -11.79
C ALA A 161 -21.28 -1.78 -12.19
N LEU A 162 -21.36 -0.57 -11.61
CA LEU A 162 -22.34 0.45 -11.97
C LEU A 162 -22.13 0.94 -13.41
N LEU A 163 -20.90 1.24 -13.82
CA LEU A 163 -20.61 1.64 -15.20
C LEU A 163 -20.96 0.55 -16.21
N ARG A 164 -20.69 -0.71 -15.85
CA ARG A 164 -21.07 -1.88 -16.66
C ARG A 164 -22.60 -2.02 -16.76
N SER A 165 -23.33 -1.87 -15.66
CA SER A 165 -24.80 -1.99 -15.67
C SER A 165 -25.49 -0.85 -16.42
N MET A 166 -24.86 0.33 -16.47
CA MET A 166 -25.32 1.45 -17.29
C MET A 166 -25.05 1.25 -18.80
N GLY A 167 -24.19 0.30 -19.19
CA GLY A 167 -23.81 0.08 -20.58
C GLY A 167 -22.83 1.13 -21.11
N GLU A 168 -22.12 1.86 -20.25
CA GLU A 168 -21.18 2.90 -20.67
C GLU A 168 -19.83 2.32 -21.13
N VAL A 169 -19.51 1.08 -20.74
CA VAL A 169 -18.20 0.46 -20.97
C VAL A 169 -18.33 -0.90 -21.64
N GLN A 170 -17.36 -1.25 -22.48
CA GLN A 170 -17.33 -2.51 -23.22
C GLN A 170 -16.15 -3.37 -22.73
N PRO A 171 -16.39 -4.41 -21.93
CA PRO A 171 -15.32 -5.26 -21.42
C PRO A 171 -14.51 -5.92 -22.54
N HIS A 172 -13.19 -5.96 -22.36
CA HIS A 172 -12.28 -6.70 -23.24
C HIS A 172 -11.85 -7.97 -22.51
N GLU A 173 -12.06 -9.13 -23.13
CA GLU A 173 -11.85 -10.44 -22.50
C GLU A 173 -12.63 -10.60 -21.17
N GLY A 174 -13.81 -9.97 -21.09
CA GLY A 174 -14.65 -9.98 -19.88
C GLY A 174 -14.18 -9.05 -18.77
N LYS A 175 -13.12 -8.27 -18.97
CA LYS A 175 -12.53 -7.39 -17.95
C LYS A 175 -12.55 -5.92 -18.35
N LEU A 176 -12.63 -5.06 -17.34
CA LEU A 176 -12.41 -3.63 -17.42
C LEU A 176 -11.01 -3.26 -16.94
N TRP A 177 -10.51 -2.15 -17.48
CA TRP A 177 -9.19 -1.62 -17.19
C TRP A 177 -9.31 -0.22 -16.62
N LEU A 178 -8.95 -0.09 -15.35
CA LEU A 178 -8.98 1.17 -14.61
C LEU A 178 -7.64 1.89 -14.75
N LEU A 179 -7.67 3.15 -15.18
CA LEU A 179 -6.53 4.05 -15.10
C LEU A 179 -6.75 5.08 -13.98
N ILE A 180 -5.87 5.05 -12.98
CA ILE A 180 -5.87 6.02 -11.89
C ILE A 180 -5.00 7.20 -12.26
N GLU A 181 -5.63 8.33 -12.60
CA GLU A 181 -4.94 9.55 -12.99
C GLU A 181 -3.94 10.02 -11.92
N GLY A 182 -2.77 10.47 -12.37
CA GLY A 182 -1.77 11.14 -11.53
C GLY A 182 -0.92 10.19 -10.69
N GLU A 183 -1.27 8.92 -10.56
CA GLU A 183 -0.41 7.93 -9.91
C GLU A 183 0.83 7.64 -10.76
N GLN A 184 2.00 8.06 -10.30
CA GLN A 184 3.28 7.82 -10.96
C GLN A 184 4.13 6.78 -10.21
N PRO A 185 4.94 5.96 -10.91
CA PRO A 185 5.91 5.08 -10.28
C PRO A 185 6.91 5.86 -9.42
N GLY A 186 7.06 5.42 -8.18
CA GLY A 186 7.99 6.03 -7.21
C GLY A 186 7.42 7.24 -6.45
N ALA A 187 6.15 7.60 -6.65
CA ALA A 187 5.52 8.71 -5.94
C ALA A 187 5.25 8.38 -4.46
N ASP A 188 4.82 7.15 -4.16
CA ASP A 188 4.45 6.72 -2.80
C ASP A 188 5.68 6.34 -1.96
N ARG A 189 6.39 7.36 -1.47
CA ARG A 189 7.54 7.19 -0.56
C ARG A 189 7.13 6.62 0.79
N GLY A 190 5.89 6.85 1.22
CA GLY A 190 5.37 6.38 2.50
C GLY A 190 5.37 4.86 2.57
N ARG A 191 4.84 4.19 1.54
CA ARG A 191 4.86 2.72 1.45
C ARG A 191 6.27 2.16 1.38
N MET A 192 7.19 2.82 0.69
CA MET A 192 8.59 2.40 0.67
C MET A 192 9.22 2.45 2.08
N LEU A 193 8.94 3.51 2.86
CA LEU A 193 9.41 3.61 4.25
C LEU A 193 8.81 2.51 5.14
N VAL A 194 7.52 2.20 4.98
CA VAL A 194 6.87 1.11 5.71
C VAL A 194 7.52 -0.23 5.37
N ALA A 195 7.79 -0.50 4.09
CA ALA A 195 8.46 -1.72 3.66
C ALA A 195 9.89 -1.81 4.23
N LEU A 196 10.65 -0.72 4.23
CA LEU A 196 11.98 -0.66 4.86
C LEU A 196 11.92 -0.89 6.37
N ALA A 197 10.91 -0.35 7.05
CA ALA A 197 10.69 -0.57 8.47
C ALA A 197 10.35 -2.05 8.75
N LEU A 198 9.49 -2.68 7.95
CA LEU A 198 9.17 -4.10 8.05
C LEU A 198 10.41 -4.98 7.82
N LEU A 199 11.23 -4.69 6.80
CA LEU A 199 12.48 -5.41 6.54
C LEU A 199 13.46 -5.29 7.71
N SER A 200 13.62 -4.08 8.25
CA SER A 200 14.47 -3.81 9.41
C SER A 200 13.98 -4.56 10.65
N PHE A 201 12.66 -4.58 10.85
CA PHE A 201 12.02 -5.32 11.93
C PHE A 201 12.23 -6.83 11.80
N ILE A 202 12.09 -7.40 10.61
CA ILE A 202 12.38 -8.81 10.33
C ILE A 202 13.85 -9.12 10.65
N ALA A 203 14.78 -8.30 10.15
CA ALA A 203 16.22 -8.49 10.37
C ALA A 203 16.58 -8.44 11.86
N LEU A 204 16.04 -7.48 12.60
CA LEU A 204 16.27 -7.36 14.05
C LEU A 204 15.76 -8.60 14.80
N ASN A 205 14.53 -9.05 14.50
CA ASN A 205 13.97 -10.24 15.13
C ASN A 205 14.74 -11.52 14.76
N ALA A 206 15.24 -11.64 13.53
CA ALA A 206 16.07 -12.77 13.11
C ALA A 206 17.41 -12.79 13.88
N VAL A 207 18.06 -11.63 14.06
CA VAL A 207 19.29 -11.53 14.85
C VAL A 207 19.03 -11.88 16.32
N LEU A 208 17.92 -11.40 16.90
CA LEU A 208 17.54 -11.72 18.28
C LEU A 208 17.23 -13.21 18.44
N LEU A 209 16.56 -13.84 17.46
CA LEU A 209 16.30 -15.28 17.44
C LEU A 209 17.61 -16.08 17.44
N VAL A 210 18.54 -15.75 16.54
CA VAL A 210 19.86 -16.42 16.47
C VAL A 210 20.64 -16.24 17.77
N LYS A 211 20.64 -15.04 18.35
CA LYS A 211 21.28 -14.77 19.64
C LYS A 211 20.61 -15.52 20.79
N GLY A 212 19.29 -15.66 20.76
CA GLY A 212 18.51 -16.41 21.76
C GLY A 212 18.79 -17.91 21.70
N LEU A 213 18.82 -18.48 20.49
CA LEU A 213 19.12 -19.89 20.27
C LEU A 213 20.57 -20.27 20.62
N ARG A 214 21.54 -19.35 20.44
CA ARG A 214 22.95 -19.57 20.83
C ARG A 214 23.21 -19.44 22.33
N ARG A 215 22.26 -18.91 23.11
CA ARG A 215 22.40 -18.66 24.56
C ARG A 215 21.59 -19.63 25.43
N SER A 216 20.64 -20.35 24.85
CA SER A 216 19.91 -21.48 25.46
C SER A 216 20.69 -22.76 25.26
#